data_AF-A0A5J4KW32-F1
#
_entry.id   AF-A0A5J4KW32-F1
#
_cell.length_a   1.000
_cell.length_b   1.000
_cell.length_c   1.000
_cell.angle_alpha   90.00
_cell.angle_beta   90.00
_cell.angle_gamma   90.00
#
_symmetry.space_group_name_H-M   'P 1'
#
loop_
_entity.id
_entity.type
_entity.pdbx_description
1 polymer ?
#
loop_
_entity_poly.entity_id
_entity_poly.type
_entity_poly.pdbx_seq_one_letter_code
_entity_poly.pdbx_strand_id
1 'polypeptide(L)'
;MIATIMFVVMTILTKAIRRADRAEEVVALQLELAASQRQRAEEQRQLEEGFHQIAEVHARVANGDMRARVSLEQGHVLWSVAVPLNNLLNRMHRTQNDTDILLQTQQVAQYVASYIHRARVTGEQNPLSATGTALDPVIVEINKGLPSAYSNRGN
;
A
#
# COMPACT_ATOMS: atom_id res chain seq x y z
N MET A 1 -14.79 -76.77 -34.66
CA MET A 1 -14.93 -75.70 -35.67
C MET A 1 -15.65 -74.47 -35.12
N ILE A 2 -16.85 -74.58 -34.54
CA ILE A 2 -17.57 -73.43 -33.96
C ILE A 2 -16.86 -72.87 -32.70
N ALA A 3 -16.39 -73.74 -31.80
CA ALA A 3 -15.70 -73.35 -30.58
C ALA A 3 -14.39 -72.56 -30.83
N THR A 4 -13.64 -72.92 -31.88
CA THR A 4 -12.40 -72.24 -32.27
C THR A 4 -12.65 -70.83 -32.80
N ILE A 5 -13.73 -70.64 -33.57
CA ILE A 5 -14.12 -69.31 -34.07
C ILE A 5 -14.57 -68.42 -32.91
N MET A 6 -15.39 -68.97 -31.99
CA MET A 6 -15.86 -68.26 -30.81
C MET A 6 -14.70 -67.82 -29.90
N PHE A 7 -13.70 -68.70 -29.68
CA PHE A 7 -12.52 -68.37 -28.89
C PHE A 7 -11.70 -67.23 -29.50
N VAL A 8 -11.51 -67.23 -30.82
CA VAL A 8 -10.80 -66.16 -31.54
C VAL A 8 -11.54 -64.84 -31.43
N VAL A 9 -12.87 -64.84 -31.64
CA VAL A 9 -13.70 -63.63 -31.53
C VAL A 9 -13.68 -63.08 -30.11
N MET A 10 -13.84 -63.93 -29.09
CA MET A 10 -13.80 -63.50 -27.69
C MET A 10 -12.43 -62.87 -27.34
N THR A 11 -11.34 -63.44 -27.86
CA THR A 11 -9.99 -62.90 -27.63
C THR A 11 -9.80 -61.54 -28.29
N ILE A 12 -10.31 -61.35 -29.51
CA ILE A 12 -10.25 -60.08 -30.23
C ILE A 12 -11.09 -59.02 -29.50
N LEU A 13 -12.32 -59.36 -29.11
CA LEU A 13 -13.22 -58.46 -28.40
C LEU A 13 -12.64 -58.05 -27.04
N THR A 14 -12.10 -58.99 -26.28
CA THR A 14 -11.46 -58.69 -24.98
C THR A 14 -10.25 -57.76 -25.13
N LYS A 15 -9.44 -57.96 -26.18
CA LYS A 15 -8.31 -57.07 -26.48
C LYS A 15 -8.77 -55.68 -26.93
N ALA A 16 -9.83 -55.61 -27.73
CA ALA A 16 -10.41 -54.34 -28.20
C ALA A 16 -11.00 -53.53 -27.04
N ILE A 17 -11.75 -54.18 -26.14
CA ILE A 17 -12.32 -53.55 -24.93
C ILE A 17 -11.20 -53.02 -24.03
N ARG A 18 -10.19 -53.84 -23.69
CA ARG A 18 -9.06 -53.37 -22.86
C ARG A 18 -8.27 -52.23 -23.48
N ARG A 19 -8.19 -52.16 -24.82
CA ARG A 19 -7.54 -51.05 -25.53
C ARG A 19 -8.40 -49.78 -25.48
N ALA A 20 -9.72 -49.92 -25.57
CA ALA A 20 -10.65 -48.81 -25.41
C ALA A 20 -10.61 -48.26 -23.98
N ASP A 21 -10.68 -49.12 -22.95
CA ASP A 21 -10.61 -48.70 -21.54
C ASP A 21 -9.32 -47.91 -21.24
N ARG A 22 -8.17 -48.38 -21.74
CA ARG A 22 -6.89 -47.66 -21.61
C ARG A 22 -6.87 -46.34 -22.36
N ALA A 23 -7.52 -46.27 -23.52
CA ALA A 23 -7.60 -45.02 -24.28
C ALA A 23 -8.47 -44.00 -23.54
N GLU A 24 -9.58 -44.42 -22.95
CA GLU A 24 -10.44 -43.58 -22.11
C GLU A 24 -9.69 -43.07 -20.88
N GLU A 25 -8.96 -43.95 -20.18
CA GLU A 25 -8.13 -43.56 -19.03
C GLU A 25 -7.06 -42.52 -19.42
N VAL A 26 -6.37 -42.71 -20.54
CA VAL A 26 -5.38 -41.75 -21.03
C VAL A 26 -6.02 -40.41 -21.39
N VAL A 27 -7.19 -40.40 -22.02
CA VAL A 27 -7.92 -39.17 -22.34
C VAL A 27 -8.37 -38.44 -21.08
N ALA A 28 -8.87 -39.16 -20.06
CA ALA A 28 -9.25 -38.59 -18.78
C ALA A 28 -8.05 -37.93 -18.08
N LEU A 29 -6.90 -38.62 -18.03
CA LEU A 29 -5.68 -38.08 -17.45
C LEU A 29 -5.15 -36.85 -18.21
N GLN A 30 -5.23 -36.87 -19.55
CA GLN A 30 -4.84 -35.71 -20.36
C GLN A 30 -5.74 -34.50 -20.10
N LEU A 31 -7.04 -34.72 -19.92
CA LEU A 31 -7.97 -33.64 -19.60
C LEU A 31 -7.68 -33.04 -18.23
N GLU A 32 -7.44 -33.88 -17.22
CA GLU A 32 -7.07 -33.43 -15.87
C GLU A 32 -5.74 -32.66 -15.87
N LEU A 33 -4.73 -33.19 -16.57
CA LEU A 33 -3.43 -32.53 -16.71
C LEU A 33 -3.58 -31.16 -17.40
N ALA A 34 -4.35 -31.09 -18.48
CA ALA A 34 -4.60 -29.84 -19.20
C ALA A 34 -5.34 -28.82 -18.31
N ALA A 35 -6.31 -29.26 -17.51
CA ALA A 35 -7.00 -28.39 -16.55
C ALA A 35 -6.03 -27.86 -15.48
N SER A 36 -5.20 -28.73 -14.90
CA SER A 36 -4.19 -28.34 -13.91
C SER A 36 -3.16 -27.37 -14.47
N GLN A 37 -2.68 -27.60 -15.69
CA GLN A 37 -1.73 -26.70 -16.36
C GLN A 37 -2.34 -25.31 -16.61
N ARG A 38 -3.61 -25.25 -17.03
CA ARG A 38 -4.31 -23.98 -17.21
C ARG A 38 -4.45 -23.21 -15.90
N GLN A 39 -4.81 -23.90 -14.82
CA GLN A 39 -4.92 -23.28 -13.51
C GLN A 39 -3.57 -22.72 -13.03
N ARG A 40 -2.49 -23.50 -13.14
CA ARG A 40 -1.14 -23.05 -12.76
C ARG A 40 -0.66 -21.86 -13.58
N ALA A 41 -0.94 -21.87 -14.89
CA ALA A 41 -0.57 -20.77 -15.77
C ALA A 41 -1.32 -19.48 -15.38
N GLU A 42 -2.59 -19.58 -14.99
CA GLU A 42 -3.38 -18.45 -14.52
C GLU A 42 -2.87 -17.92 -13.17
N GLU A 43 -2.60 -18.82 -12.21
CA GLU A 43 -2.00 -18.45 -10.92
C GLU A 43 -0.65 -17.75 -11.10
N GLN A 44 0.20 -18.26 -12.02
CA GLN A 44 1.49 -17.65 -12.31
C GLN A 44 1.34 -16.24 -12.91
N ARG A 45 0.38 -16.04 -13.84
CA ARG A 45 0.12 -14.72 -14.41
C ARG A 45 -0.32 -13.72 -13.34
N GLN A 46 -1.24 -14.12 -12.45
CA GLN A 46 -1.68 -13.28 -11.34
C GLN A 46 -0.51 -12.93 -10.40
N LEU A 47 0.36 -13.89 -10.10
CA LEU A 47 1.56 -13.61 -9.32
C LEU A 47 2.48 -12.59 -10.02
N GLU A 48 2.78 -12.80 -11.30
CA GLU A 48 3.64 -11.89 -12.07
C GLU A 48 3.06 -10.48 -12.14
N GLU A 49 1.77 -10.34 -12.41
CA GLU A 49 1.08 -9.05 -12.43
C GLU A 49 1.15 -8.37 -11.06
N GLY A 50 0.80 -9.10 -9.99
CA GLY A 50 0.82 -8.52 -8.65
C GLY A 50 2.23 -8.15 -8.18
N PHE A 51 3.25 -8.92 -8.53
CA PHE A 51 4.64 -8.56 -8.25
C PHE A 51 5.07 -7.31 -9.02
N HIS A 52 4.67 -7.19 -10.29
CA HIS A 52 4.96 -6.00 -11.08
C HIS A 52 4.34 -4.75 -10.43
N GLN A 53 3.07 -4.81 -10.03
CA GLN A 53 2.40 -3.70 -9.36
C GLN A 53 3.09 -3.32 -8.03
N ILE A 54 3.49 -4.31 -7.23
CA ILE A 54 4.23 -4.07 -5.98
C ILE A 54 5.58 -3.40 -6.26
N ALA A 55 6.33 -3.90 -7.23
CA ALA A 55 7.63 -3.35 -7.61
C ALA A 55 7.51 -1.91 -8.13
N GLU A 56 6.50 -1.63 -8.94
CA GLU A 56 6.22 -0.29 -9.46
C GLU A 56 5.91 0.70 -8.33
N VAL A 57 5.04 0.32 -7.40
CA VAL A 57 4.73 1.16 -6.23
C VAL A 57 5.96 1.39 -5.37
N HIS A 58 6.77 0.35 -5.16
CA HIS A 58 8.02 0.48 -4.42
C HIS A 58 8.99 1.47 -5.12
N ALA A 59 9.12 1.39 -6.44
CA ALA A 59 9.93 2.32 -7.22
C ALA A 59 9.39 3.76 -7.15
N ARG A 60 8.07 3.95 -7.24
CA ARG A 60 7.45 5.27 -7.08
C ARG A 60 7.70 5.88 -5.72
N VAL A 61 7.53 5.09 -4.65
CA VAL A 61 7.85 5.51 -3.28
C VAL A 61 9.32 5.84 -3.13
N ALA A 62 10.23 5.01 -3.67
CA ALA A 62 11.67 5.28 -3.63
C ALA A 62 12.04 6.59 -4.36
N ASN A 63 11.28 6.96 -5.39
CA ASN A 63 11.43 8.23 -6.12
C ASN A 63 10.68 9.42 -5.49
N GLY A 64 10.08 9.25 -4.30
CA GLY A 64 9.45 10.33 -3.53
C GLY A 64 7.92 10.42 -3.65
N ASP A 65 7.26 9.58 -4.46
CA ASP A 65 5.80 9.51 -4.47
C ASP A 65 5.29 8.67 -3.30
N MET A 66 5.17 9.32 -2.14
CA MET A 66 4.69 8.72 -0.89
C MET A 66 3.18 8.45 -0.88
N ARG A 67 2.47 8.80 -1.97
CA ARG A 67 1.03 8.56 -2.14
C ARG A 67 0.75 7.31 -2.98
N ALA A 68 1.76 6.75 -3.65
CA ALA A 68 1.63 5.51 -4.41
C ALA A 68 1.20 4.33 -3.52
N ARG A 69 0.22 3.54 -3.98
CA ARG A 69 -0.33 2.38 -3.24
C ARG A 69 -0.49 1.20 -4.18
N VAL A 70 -0.37 0.01 -3.60
CA VAL A 70 -0.63 -1.25 -4.31
C VAL A 70 -2.14 -1.45 -4.38
N SER A 71 -2.68 -1.64 -5.58
CA SER A 71 -4.11 -1.78 -5.83
C SER A 71 -4.40 -3.16 -6.41
N LEU A 72 -4.42 -4.18 -5.55
CA LEU A 72 -4.84 -5.53 -5.91
C LEU A 72 -6.31 -5.75 -5.51
N GLU A 73 -7.02 -6.67 -6.16
CA GLU A 73 -8.40 -6.99 -5.79
C GLU A 73 -8.48 -7.97 -4.60
N GLN A 74 -9.61 -8.00 -3.89
CA GLN A 74 -9.78 -8.81 -2.66
C GLN A 74 -9.78 -10.34 -2.90
N GLY A 75 -9.70 -10.81 -4.14
CA GLY A 75 -9.49 -12.22 -4.49
C GLY A 75 -8.07 -12.53 -4.99
N HIS A 76 -7.21 -11.53 -5.12
CA HIS A 76 -5.89 -11.70 -5.70
C HIS A 76 -4.96 -12.49 -4.76
N VAL A 77 -4.15 -13.40 -5.32
CA VAL A 77 -3.23 -14.26 -4.55
C VAL A 77 -2.25 -13.48 -3.65
N LEU A 78 -1.86 -12.27 -4.06
CA LEU A 78 -0.99 -11.37 -3.30
C LEU A 78 -1.73 -10.32 -2.44
N TRP A 79 -3.05 -10.41 -2.31
CA TRP A 79 -3.84 -9.45 -1.52
C TRP A 79 -3.37 -9.37 -0.05
N SER A 80 -3.06 -10.52 0.54
CA SER A 80 -2.56 -10.64 1.91
C SER A 80 -1.20 -9.95 2.14
N VAL A 81 -0.44 -9.70 1.07
CA VAL A 81 0.83 -8.96 1.10
C VAL A 81 0.61 -7.48 0.84
N ALA A 82 -0.30 -7.15 -0.08
CA ALA A 82 -0.63 -5.78 -0.46
C ALA A 82 -1.17 -4.95 0.71
N VAL A 83 -2.05 -5.54 1.54
CA VAL A 83 -2.69 -4.84 2.66
C VAL A 83 -1.66 -4.40 3.72
N PRO A 84 -0.82 -5.29 4.27
CA PRO A 84 0.26 -4.88 5.18
C PRO A 84 1.22 -3.87 4.56
N LEU A 85 1.58 -4.02 3.29
CA LEU A 85 2.46 -3.08 2.59
C LEU A 85 1.84 -1.67 2.54
N ASN A 86 0.58 -1.54 2.14
CA ASN A 86 -0.11 -0.25 2.13
C ASN A 86 -0.22 0.35 3.53
N ASN A 87 -0.38 -0.45 4.58
CA ASN A 87 -0.37 0.03 5.95
C ASN A 87 1.00 0.59 6.35
N LEU A 88 2.09 -0.08 5.97
CA LEU A 88 3.45 0.43 6.19
C LEU A 88 3.69 1.75 5.45
N LEU A 89 3.28 1.84 4.18
CA LEU A 89 3.39 3.07 3.38
C LEU A 89 2.58 4.22 4.00
N ASN A 90 1.37 3.94 4.48
CA ASN A 90 0.55 4.93 5.18
C ASN A 90 1.22 5.41 6.47
N ARG A 91 1.82 4.50 7.25
CA ARG A 91 2.55 4.87 8.46
C ARG A 91 3.77 5.74 8.15
N MET A 92 4.54 5.38 7.13
CA MET A 92 5.71 6.15 6.69
C MET A 92 5.32 7.56 6.25
N HIS A 93 4.30 7.68 5.41
CA HIS A 93 3.77 8.98 4.96
C HIS A 93 3.30 9.85 6.13
N ARG A 94 2.59 9.26 7.12
CA ARG A 94 2.19 9.99 8.33
C ARG A 94 3.39 10.50 9.11
N THR A 95 4.39 9.65 9.37
CA THR A 95 5.59 10.06 10.10
C THR A 95 6.36 11.19 9.41
N GLN A 96 6.47 11.16 8.08
CA GLN A 96 7.07 12.26 7.33
C GLN A 96 6.28 13.56 7.50
N ASN A 97 4.97 13.51 7.27
CA ASN A 97 4.10 14.67 7.44
C ASN A 97 4.15 15.25 8.87
N ASP A 98 4.15 14.39 9.88
CA ASP A 98 4.27 14.81 11.29
C ASP A 98 5.62 15.50 11.56
N THR A 99 6.68 15.02 10.92
CA THR A 99 8.03 15.63 11.01
C THR A 99 8.04 17.00 10.34
N ASP A 100 7.44 17.14 9.17
CA ASP A 100 7.36 18.40 8.45
C ASP A 100 6.55 19.45 9.25
N ILE A 101 5.42 19.04 9.81
CA ILE A 101 4.60 19.89 10.69
C ILE A 101 5.39 20.32 11.93
N LEU A 102 6.15 19.41 12.54
CA LEU A 102 6.98 19.71 13.70
C LEU A 102 8.06 20.74 13.36
N LEU A 103 8.78 20.55 12.24
CA LEU A 103 9.80 21.48 11.77
C LEU A 103 9.22 22.86 11.48
N GLN A 104 8.09 22.92 10.79
CA GLN A 104 7.39 24.17 10.51
C GLN A 104 6.96 24.87 11.82
N THR A 105 6.41 24.11 12.76
CA THR A 105 5.97 24.63 14.07
C THR A 105 7.16 25.17 14.87
N GLN A 106 8.32 24.50 14.85
CA GLN A 106 9.53 24.97 15.52
C GLN A 106 10.06 26.28 14.91
N GLN A 107 10.07 26.41 13.58
CA GLN A 107 10.46 27.64 12.91
C GLN A 107 9.54 28.81 13.28
N VAL A 108 8.22 28.56 13.29
CA VAL A 108 7.24 29.57 13.71
C VAL A 108 7.42 29.92 15.19
N ALA A 109 7.67 28.95 16.07
CA ALA A 109 7.92 29.21 17.49
C ALA A 109 9.10 30.16 17.70
N GLN A 110 10.21 29.92 16.98
CA GLN A 110 11.40 30.78 17.05
C GLN A 110 11.12 32.18 16.52
N TYR A 111 10.36 32.29 15.42
CA TYR A 111 9.94 33.56 14.86
C TYR A 111 9.06 34.35 15.84
N VAL A 112 8.05 33.70 16.43
CA VAL A 112 7.16 34.31 17.43
C VAL A 112 7.94 34.74 18.67
N ALA A 113 8.86 33.92 19.19
CA ALA A 113 9.70 34.27 20.32
C ALA A 113 10.57 35.50 20.04
N SER A 114 11.17 35.56 18.85
CA SER A 114 11.99 36.70 18.40
C SER A 114 11.16 37.96 18.24
N TYR A 115 9.93 37.83 17.74
CA TYR A 115 8.97 38.93 17.64
C TYR A 115 8.61 39.49 19.03
N ILE A 116 8.25 38.62 19.99
CA ILE A 116 7.93 39.03 21.37
C ILE A 116 9.13 39.75 21.99
N HIS A 117 10.34 39.22 21.80
CA HIS A 117 11.56 39.84 22.33
C HIS A 117 11.76 41.25 21.77
N ARG A 118 11.61 41.43 20.45
CA ARG A 118 11.74 42.74 19.80
C ARG A 118 10.66 43.73 20.24
N ALA A 119 9.41 43.28 20.30
CA ALA A 119 8.29 44.11 20.76
C ALA A 119 8.50 44.60 22.20
N ARG A 120 9.09 43.77 23.06
CA ARG A 120 9.45 44.17 24.44
C ARG A 120 10.59 45.19 24.51
N VAL A 121 11.59 45.09 23.64
CA VAL A 121 12.77 45.98 23.66
C VAL A 121 12.49 47.32 22.97
N THR A 122 11.78 47.29 21.85
CA THR A 122 11.54 48.48 21.00
C THR A 122 10.19 49.15 21.24
N GLY A 123 9.24 48.44 21.86
CA GLY A 123 7.86 48.91 22.03
C GLY A 123 7.01 48.83 20.75
N GLU A 124 7.60 48.51 19.59
CA GLU A 124 6.86 48.37 18.34
C GLU A 124 6.14 47.02 18.28
N GLN A 125 4.82 47.07 18.11
CA GLN A 125 3.97 45.89 17.93
C GLN A 125 3.36 45.93 16.53
N ASN A 126 3.86 45.08 15.63
CA ASN A 126 3.27 44.87 14.31
C ASN A 126 2.53 43.52 14.30
N PRO A 127 1.25 43.49 13.92
CA PRO A 127 0.45 42.27 13.99
C PRO A 127 1.10 41.14 13.19
N LEU A 128 1.24 39.99 13.83
CA LEU A 128 1.72 38.76 13.22
C LEU A 128 0.61 38.14 12.36
N SER A 129 0.98 37.62 11.19
CA SER A 129 0.03 36.91 10.31
C SER A 129 -0.15 35.46 10.76
N ALA A 130 -1.30 34.85 10.43
CA ALA A 130 -1.53 33.43 10.66
C ALA A 130 -0.51 32.58 9.88
N THR A 131 0.01 31.54 10.53
CA THR A 131 1.10 30.70 10.03
C THR A 131 0.64 29.32 9.58
N GLY A 132 -0.62 28.97 9.83
CA GLY A 132 -1.18 27.65 9.53
C GLY A 132 -0.62 26.56 10.43
N THR A 133 -0.03 26.93 11.57
CA THR A 133 0.54 25.99 12.54
C THR A 133 -0.29 25.97 13.82
N ALA A 134 0.01 25.01 14.71
CA ALA A 134 -0.61 24.94 16.04
C ALA A 134 -0.37 26.19 16.91
N LEU A 135 0.49 27.13 16.49
CA LEU A 135 0.76 28.38 17.18
C LEU A 135 -0.17 29.53 16.80
N ASP A 136 -1.05 29.35 15.81
CA ASP A 136 -1.99 30.40 15.40
C ASP A 136 -2.87 30.95 16.55
N PRO A 137 -3.36 30.13 17.50
CA PRO A 137 -4.05 30.65 18.69
C PRO A 137 -3.17 31.56 19.56
N VAL A 138 -1.87 31.25 19.66
CA VAL A 138 -0.90 32.07 20.41
C VAL A 138 -0.66 33.40 19.68
N ILE A 139 -0.53 33.36 18.36
CA ILE A 139 -0.39 34.55 17.51
C ILE A 139 -1.59 35.49 17.65
N VAL A 140 -2.80 34.93 17.62
CA VAL A 140 -4.03 35.69 17.81
C VAL A 140 -4.02 36.41 19.16
N GLU A 141 -3.58 35.74 20.23
CA GLU A 141 -3.52 36.34 21.55
C GLU A 141 -2.44 37.44 21.66
N ILE A 142 -1.27 37.23 21.05
CA ILE A 142 -0.22 38.26 20.98
C ILE A 142 -0.72 39.51 20.24
N ASN A 143 -1.47 39.33 19.15
CA ASN A 143 -2.02 40.44 18.37
C ASN A 143 -3.10 41.24 19.10
N LYS A 144 -3.79 40.66 20.09
CA LYS A 144 -4.73 41.39 20.95
C LYS A 144 -4.03 42.32 21.95
N GLY A 145 -2.71 42.20 22.08
CA GLY A 145 -1.87 43.05 22.93
C GLY A 145 -1.16 42.23 24.01
N LEU A 146 0.16 42.34 24.07
CA LEU A 146 0.94 41.73 25.16
C LEU A 146 0.68 42.51 26.46
N PRO A 147 0.35 41.85 27.59
CA PRO A 147 0.25 42.54 28.87
C PRO A 147 1.60 43.18 29.21
N SER A 148 1.60 44.50 29.35
CA SER A 148 2.77 45.31 29.68
C SER A 148 3.35 44.89 31.04
N ALA A 149 4.42 44.09 31.03
CA ALA A 149 5.07 43.61 32.25
C ALA A 149 5.91 44.68 33.00
N TYR A 150 5.71 45.98 32.72
CA TYR A 150 6.47 47.07 33.33
C TYR A 150 5.59 48.30 33.66
N SER A 151 4.53 48.09 34.44
CA SER A 151 3.86 49.20 35.17
C SER A 151 3.85 48.93 36.67
N ASN A 152 5.00 48.60 37.27
CA ASN A 152 5.18 48.75 38.71
C ASN A 152 6.67 48.90 39.07
N ARG A 153 7.17 50.13 38.97
CA ARG A 153 8.31 50.67 39.73
C ARG A 153 8.44 52.15 39.39
N GLY A 154 7.84 53.00 40.22
CA GLY A 154 8.02 54.45 40.13
C GLY A 154 6.93 55.24 40.83
N ASN A 155 7.15 55.50 42.11
CA ASN A 155 6.46 56.41 43.04
C ASN A 155 4.99 56.16 43.39
#